data_AF-A0A8T3TDE8-F1
#
_entry.id   AF-A0A8T3TDE8-F1
#
_cell.length_a   1.000
_cell.length_b   1.000
_cell.length_c   1.000
_cell.angle_alpha   90.00
_cell.angle_beta   90.00
_cell.angle_gamma   90.00
#
_symmetry.space_group_name_H-M   'P 1'
#
loop_
_entity.id
_entity.type
_entity.pdbx_description
1 polymer ?
#
loop_
_entity_poly.entity_id
_entity_poly.type
_entity_poly.pdbx_seq_one_letter_code
_entity_poly.pdbx_strand_id
1 'polypeptide(L)'
;TLLPDDYTETGAAAAHSEGLIDLLAQSESGDVAIVFKDLGATSRISVRTKDGGVDATVLTGHFGGGGHARAAGATIERPVSEARPLVLAEAERLVLALPVPSSPDA
;
A
#
# COMPACT_ATOMS: atom_id res chain seq x y z
N THR A 1 -0.06 9.10 3.17
CA THR A 1 1.33 9.34 2.72
C THR A 1 2.09 9.94 3.85
N LEU A 2 3.37 9.57 3.99
CA LEU A 2 4.30 10.13 4.97
C LEU A 2 5.36 10.91 4.19
N LEU A 3 5.38 12.22 4.37
CA LEU A 3 6.34 13.16 3.79
C LEU A 3 7.55 13.31 4.73
N PRO A 4 8.71 13.77 4.24
CA PRO A 4 9.86 14.07 5.10
C PRO A 4 9.51 15.07 6.21
N ASP A 5 8.72 16.09 5.88
CA ASP A 5 8.31 17.14 6.82
C ASP A 5 7.48 16.60 7.99
N ASP A 6 6.66 15.55 7.78
CA ASP A 6 5.86 14.92 8.85
C ASP A 6 6.77 14.40 9.99
N TYR A 7 7.95 13.88 9.65
CA TYR A 7 8.92 13.40 10.64
C TYR A 7 9.62 14.56 11.35
N THR A 8 9.93 15.64 10.62
CA THR A 8 10.54 16.84 11.18
C THR A 8 9.59 17.55 12.16
N GLU A 9 8.31 17.67 11.81
CA GLU A 9 7.30 18.32 12.65
C GLU A 9 6.99 17.54 13.92
N THR A 10 7.01 16.20 13.85
CA THR A 10 6.67 15.33 14.99
C THR A 10 7.89 14.91 15.82
N GLY A 11 9.11 15.10 15.31
CA GLY A 11 10.33 14.55 15.89
C GLY A 11 10.44 13.03 15.78
N ALA A 12 9.57 12.38 15.00
CA ALA A 12 9.57 10.93 14.83
C ALA A 12 10.69 10.47 13.88
N ALA A 13 11.29 9.33 14.17
CA ALA A 13 12.18 8.66 13.23
C ALA A 13 11.37 7.82 12.22
N ALA A 14 11.94 7.57 11.03
CA ALA A 14 11.32 6.73 10.01
C ALA A 14 10.90 5.34 10.55
N ALA A 15 11.71 4.76 11.45
CA ALA A 15 11.43 3.49 12.10
C ALA A 15 10.11 3.47 12.91
N HIS A 16 9.67 4.61 13.45
CA HIS A 16 8.42 4.71 14.20
C HIS A 16 7.18 4.53 13.30
N SER A 17 7.33 4.69 11.98
CA SER A 17 6.22 4.58 11.02
C SER A 17 6.03 3.19 10.42
N GLU A 18 6.96 2.25 10.66
CA GLU A 18 6.91 0.91 10.03
C GLU A 18 5.64 0.13 10.39
N GLY A 19 5.11 0.28 11.61
CA GLY A 19 3.88 -0.39 12.06
C GLY A 19 2.57 0.27 11.63
N LEU A 20 2.61 1.47 11.03
CA LEU A 20 1.39 2.20 10.66
C LEU A 20 0.55 1.42 9.64
N ILE A 21 1.21 0.70 8.74
CA ILE A 21 0.53 -0.12 7.74
C ILE A 21 -0.30 -1.25 8.37
N ASP A 22 0.18 -1.84 9.47
CA ASP A 22 -0.53 -2.91 10.16
C ASP A 22 -1.74 -2.38 10.94
N LEU A 23 -1.68 -1.13 11.42
CA LEU A 23 -2.84 -0.44 12.00
C LEU A 23 -3.90 -0.15 10.94
N LEU A 24 -3.50 0.37 9.77
CA LEU A 24 -4.43 0.64 8.66
C LEU A 24 -5.05 -0.65 8.10
N ALA A 25 -4.30 -1.75 8.09
CA ALA A 25 -4.76 -3.06 7.63
C ALA A 25 -5.85 -3.69 8.52
N GLN A 26 -6.01 -3.21 9.76
CA GLN A 26 -7.09 -3.64 10.64
C GLN A 26 -8.45 -3.01 10.30
N SER A 27 -8.51 -2.13 9.29
CA SER A 27 -9.76 -1.56 8.80
C SER A 27 -10.72 -2.65 8.33
N GLU A 28 -11.93 -2.70 8.89
CA GLU A 28 -12.97 -3.65 8.47
C GLU A 28 -13.45 -3.40 7.03
N SER A 29 -13.38 -2.17 6.53
CA SER A 29 -13.92 -1.78 5.22
C SER A 29 -12.88 -1.71 4.10
N GLY A 30 -11.59 -1.63 4.42
CA GLY A 30 -10.53 -1.51 3.41
C GLY A 30 -10.04 -2.85 2.87
N ASP A 31 -10.12 -3.08 1.56
CA ASP A 31 -9.60 -4.33 0.94
C ASP A 31 -8.09 -4.30 0.72
N VAL A 32 -7.54 -3.09 0.51
CA VAL A 32 -6.13 -2.82 0.31
C VAL A 32 -5.73 -1.59 1.13
N ALA A 33 -4.75 -1.76 2.01
CA ALA A 33 -4.10 -0.66 2.71
C ALA A 33 -2.73 -0.39 2.08
N ILE A 34 -2.43 0.89 1.80
CA ILE A 34 -1.18 1.31 1.18
C ILE A 34 -0.62 2.50 1.94
N VAL A 35 0.63 2.38 2.39
CA VAL A 35 1.40 3.49 2.96
C VAL A 35 2.49 3.87 1.97
N PHE A 36 2.49 5.13 1.57
CA PHE A 36 3.54 5.75 0.77
C PHE A 36 4.48 6.49 1.72
N LYS A 37 5.79 6.22 1.61
CA LYS A 37 6.86 6.99 2.24
C LYS A 37 7.63 7.71 1.15
N ASP A 38 7.67 9.03 1.24
CA ASP A 38 8.41 9.87 0.31
C ASP A 38 9.88 9.94 0.74
N LEU A 39 10.79 9.60 -0.19
CA LEU A 39 12.24 9.63 -0.02
C LEU A 39 12.89 10.67 -0.95
N GLY A 40 12.10 11.64 -1.44
CA GLY A 40 12.50 12.68 -2.38
C GLY A 40 12.38 12.22 -3.82
N ALA A 41 13.46 11.63 -4.35
CA ALA A 41 13.49 11.17 -5.75
C ALA A 41 12.74 9.84 -5.96
N THR A 42 12.58 9.06 -4.89
CA THR A 42 11.95 7.74 -4.90
C THR A 42 10.86 7.65 -3.84
N SER A 43 9.97 6.69 -4.01
CA SER A 43 8.85 6.44 -3.11
C SER A 43 8.84 4.99 -2.68
N ARG A 44 8.81 4.74 -1.37
CA ARG A 44 8.62 3.39 -0.85
C ARG A 44 7.15 3.16 -0.55
N ILE A 45 6.62 2.03 -1.01
CA ILE A 45 5.26 1.59 -0.70
C ILE A 45 5.28 0.35 0.17
N SER A 46 4.38 0.32 1.15
CA SER A 46 4.04 -0.86 1.94
C SER A 46 2.57 -1.18 1.71
N VAL A 47 2.27 -2.42 1.37
CA VAL A 47 0.93 -2.89 1.01
C VAL A 47 0.50 -4.01 1.96
N ARG A 48 -0.75 -3.93 2.41
CA ARG A 48 -1.46 -4.99 3.11
C ARG A 48 -2.81 -5.23 2.45
N THR A 49 -3.23 -6.48 2.38
CA THR A 49 -4.52 -6.87 1.81
C THR A 49 -5.22 -7.88 2.71
N LYS A 50 -6.54 -7.99 2.54
CA LYS A 50 -7.35 -8.99 3.25
C LYS A 50 -7.17 -10.39 2.67
N ASP A 51 -7.48 -11.39 3.50
CA ASP A 51 -7.51 -12.78 3.04
C ASP A 51 -8.61 -12.99 1.99
N GLY A 52 -8.29 -13.74 0.93
CA GLY A 52 -9.17 -13.89 -0.25
C GLY A 52 -9.34 -12.62 -1.11
N GLY A 53 -8.65 -11.52 -0.79
CA GLY A 53 -8.67 -10.26 -1.55
C GLY A 53 -7.57 -10.16 -2.61
N VAL A 54 -7.16 -8.93 -2.91
CA VAL A 54 -6.06 -8.65 -3.85
C VAL A 54 -4.75 -9.27 -3.37
N ASP A 55 -3.99 -9.88 -4.28
CA ASP A 55 -2.63 -10.32 -4.01
C ASP A 55 -1.68 -9.10 -4.02
N ALA A 56 -1.14 -8.76 -2.86
CA ALA A 56 -0.21 -7.65 -2.67
C ALA A 56 1.07 -7.79 -3.51
N THR A 57 1.54 -9.02 -3.77
CA THR A 57 2.74 -9.26 -4.59
C THR A 57 2.50 -8.92 -6.05
N VAL A 58 1.29 -9.12 -6.56
CA VAL A 58 0.90 -8.73 -7.93
C VAL A 58 0.93 -7.21 -8.06
N LEU A 59 0.32 -6.50 -7.09
CA LEU A 59 0.35 -5.03 -7.06
C LEU A 59 1.78 -4.50 -6.99
N THR A 60 2.58 -4.96 -6.02
CA THR A 60 3.95 -4.44 -5.86
C THR A 60 4.90 -4.91 -6.94
N GLY A 61 4.66 -6.08 -7.53
CA GLY A 61 5.46 -6.65 -8.61
C GLY A 61 5.37 -5.83 -9.90
N HIS A 62 4.24 -5.17 -10.16
CA HIS A 62 4.12 -4.19 -11.25
C HIS A 62 5.15 -3.05 -11.13
N PHE A 63 5.58 -2.76 -9.90
CA PHE A 63 6.56 -1.73 -9.58
C PHE A 63 7.94 -2.30 -9.20
N GLY A 64 8.23 -3.55 -9.54
CA GLY A 64 9.53 -4.19 -9.25
C GLY A 64 9.73 -4.60 -7.78
N GLY A 65 8.67 -4.62 -6.98
CA GLY A 65 8.68 -5.06 -5.59
C GLY A 65 8.35 -6.55 -5.41
N GLY A 66 8.03 -6.91 -4.16
CA GLY A 66 7.68 -8.28 -3.79
C GLY A 66 7.38 -8.45 -2.30
N GLY A 67 7.15 -9.70 -1.89
CA GLY A 67 6.81 -10.05 -0.52
C GLY A 67 5.89 -11.28 -0.47
N HIS A 68 4.86 -11.19 0.36
CA HIS A 68 3.83 -12.22 0.51
C HIS A 68 2.48 -11.72 -0.01
N ALA A 69 1.59 -12.65 -0.34
CA ALA A 69 0.28 -12.33 -0.93
C ALA A 69 -0.55 -11.32 -0.13
N ARG A 70 -0.37 -11.25 1.19
CA ARG A 70 -1.08 -10.32 2.09
C ARG A 70 -0.24 -9.12 2.54
N ALA A 71 1.04 -9.10 2.19
CA ALA A 71 2.05 -8.26 2.82
C ALA A 71 3.26 -8.10 1.89
N ALA A 72 3.30 -7.00 1.13
CA ALA A 72 4.36 -6.75 0.16
C ALA A 72 4.82 -5.29 0.16
N GLY A 73 5.92 -5.00 -0.52
CA GLY A 73 6.39 -3.63 -0.70
C GLY A 73 7.19 -3.45 -1.98
N ALA A 74 7.34 -2.20 -2.40
CA ALA A 74 8.15 -1.82 -3.55
C ALA A 74 8.84 -0.47 -3.30
N THR A 75 9.93 -0.23 -4.02
CA THR A 75 10.53 1.10 -4.16
C THR A 75 10.33 1.55 -5.59
N ILE A 76 9.67 2.69 -5.76
CA ILE A 76 9.34 3.28 -7.06
C ILE A 76 10.34 4.41 -7.30
N GLU A 77 11.05 4.35 -8.42
CA GLU A 77 12.04 5.35 -8.86
C GLU A 77 11.35 6.63 -9.38
N ARG A 78 10.39 7.15 -8.61
CA ARG A 78 9.65 8.40 -8.87
C ARG A 78 9.25 9.09 -7.55
N PRO A 79 9.09 10.43 -7.55
CA PRO A 79 8.53 11.16 -6.42
C PRO A 79 7.11 10.71 -6.08
N VAL A 80 6.69 10.92 -4.84
CA VAL A 80 5.39 10.40 -4.34
C VAL A 80 4.19 10.99 -5.06
N SER A 81 4.30 12.22 -5.56
CA SER A 81 3.28 12.89 -6.37
C SER A 81 2.98 12.15 -7.68
N GLU A 82 4.00 11.51 -8.27
CA GLU A 82 3.87 10.71 -9.49
C GLU A 82 3.59 9.23 -9.20
N ALA A 83 4.22 8.67 -8.16
CA ALA A 83 4.06 7.28 -7.79
C ALA A 83 2.65 6.97 -7.27
N ARG A 84 2.07 7.88 -6.46
CA ARG A 84 0.76 7.68 -5.84
C ARG A 84 -0.38 7.41 -6.85
N PRO A 85 -0.62 8.24 -7.87
CA PRO A 85 -1.71 7.97 -8.82
C PRO A 85 -1.52 6.66 -9.60
N LEU A 86 -0.28 6.28 -9.92
CA LEU A 86 0.03 5.04 -10.63
C LEU A 86 -0.30 3.80 -9.78
N VAL A 87 0.12 3.82 -8.51
CA VAL A 87 -0.13 2.72 -7.57
C VAL A 87 -1.62 2.59 -7.26
N LEU A 88 -2.33 3.72 -7.08
CA LEU A 88 -3.77 3.69 -6.83
C LEU A 88 -4.54 3.16 -8.04
N ALA A 89 -4.19 3.59 -9.26
CA ALA A 89 -4.83 3.08 -10.48
C ALA A 89 -4.66 1.56 -10.64
N GLU A 90 -3.47 1.04 -10.34
CA GLU A 90 -3.24 -0.41 -10.39
C GLU A 90 -3.96 -1.16 -9.27
N ALA A 91 -4.00 -0.59 -8.06
CA ALA A 91 -4.76 -1.17 -6.94
C ALA A 91 -6.26 -1.24 -7.27
N GLU A 92 -6.84 -0.16 -7.80
CA GLU A 92 -8.23 -0.11 -8.24
C GLU A 92 -8.52 -1.14 -9.34
N ARG A 93 -7.64 -1.26 -10.33
CA ARG A 93 -7.75 -2.27 -11.39
C ARG A 93 -7.81 -3.69 -10.82
N LEU A 94 -6.96 -3.99 -9.84
CA LEU A 94 -6.92 -5.31 -9.19
C LEU A 94 -8.16 -5.57 -8.34
N VAL A 95 -8.64 -4.58 -7.59
CA VAL A 95 -9.87 -4.69 -6.79
C VAL A 95 -11.08 -4.95 -7.70
N LEU A 96 -11.20 -4.22 -8.81
CA LEU A 96 -12.30 -4.40 -9.77
C LEU A 96 -12.27 -5.73 -10.52
N ALA A 97 -11.09 -6.37 -10.59
CA ALA A 97 -10.93 -7.68 -11.20
C ALA A 97 -11.25 -8.84 -10.23
N LEU A 98 -11.48 -8.56 -8.94
CA LEU A 98 -11.89 -9.59 -7.99
C LEU A 98 -13.32 -10.05 -8.31
N PRO A 99 -13.59 -11.36 -8.25
CA PRO A 99 -14.96 -11.85 -8.31
C PRO A 99 -15.75 -11.27 -7.13
N VAL A 100 -16.93 -10.71 -7.40
CA VAL A 100 -17.84 -10.23 -6.36
C VAL A 100 -18.12 -11.42 -5.43
N PRO A 101 -17.94 -11.29 -4.10
CA PRO A 101 -18.26 -12.38 -3.20
C PRO A 101 -19.75 -12.72 -3.37
N SER A 102 -20.03 -13.96 -3.79
CA SER A 102 -21.37 -14.52 -3.73
C SER A 102 -21.73 -14.66 -2.25
N SER A 103 -22.53 -13.73 -1.73
CA SER A 103 -22.99 -13.76 -0.34
C SER A 103 -23.74 -15.07 -0.04
N PRO A 104 -23.49 -15.74 1.11
CA PRO A 104 -24.36 -16.79 1.62
C PRO A 104 -25.53 -16.25 2.47
N ASP A 105 -25.60 -14.94 2.77
CA ASP A 105 -26.62 -14.36 3.66
C ASP A 105 -27.59 -13.42 2.92
N ALA A 106 -28.50 -14.01 2.14
CA ALA A 106 -29.77 -13.39 1.71
C ALA A 106 -30.95 -14.13 2.34
#